data_AF-A0A7D5VED4-F1
#
_entry.id   AF-A0A7D5VED4-F1
#
_cell.length_a   1.000
_cell.length_b   1.000
_cell.length_c   1.000
_cell.angle_alpha   90.00
_cell.angle_beta   90.00
_cell.angle_gamma   90.00
#
_symmetry.space_group_name_H-M   'P 1'
#
loop_
_entity.id
_entity.type
_entity.pdbx_description
1 polymer ?
#
loop_
_entity_poly.entity_id
_entity_poly.type
_entity_poly.pdbx_seq_one_letter_code
_entity_poly.pdbx_strand_id
1 'polypeptide(L)' 'MQLLAEFGVRVSVLETEPGFTGWACIQADGGMLFVRPAGRPDAEWEIVARSMLGRALGVPLPPPPEPYRVTEV' A
#
# COMPACT_ATOMS: atom_id res chain seq x y z
N MET A 1 6.67 0.82 7.79
CA MET A 1 6.15 2.18 7.48
C MET A 1 6.85 3.31 8.23
N GLN A 2 7.76 3.01 9.16
CA GLN A 2 8.48 4.00 9.97
C GLN A 2 9.26 5.03 9.13
N LEU A 3 9.87 4.61 8.01
CA LEU A 3 10.63 5.49 7.11
C LEU A 3 9.82 6.70 6.60
N LEU A 4 8.55 6.52 6.19
CA LEU A 4 7.74 7.62 5.67
C LEU A 4 7.41 8.65 6.77
N ALA A 5 7.15 8.16 7.98
CA ALA A 5 6.90 9.02 9.13
C ALA A 5 8.15 9.86 9.51
N GLU A 6 9.35 9.32 9.34
CA GLU A 6 10.62 10.04 9.57
C GLU A 6 10.80 11.22 8.59
N PHE A 7 10.25 11.13 7.38
CA PHE A 7 10.23 12.23 6.41
C PHE A 7 9.00 13.15 6.57
N GLY A 8 8.23 13.02 7.65
CA GLY A 8 7.05 13.84 7.91
C GLY A 8 5.82 13.49 7.05
N VAL A 9 5.85 12.36 6.34
CA VAL A 9 4.69 11.89 5.57
C VAL A 9 3.69 11.26 6.53
N ARG A 10 2.48 11.83 6.61
CA ARG A 10 1.38 11.24 7.36
C ARG A 10 0.91 9.97 6.65
N VAL A 11 0.97 8.84 7.33
CA VAL A 11 0.48 7.56 6.81
C VAL A 11 -0.76 7.13 7.57
N SER A 12 -1.85 6.90 6.86
CA SER A 12 -3.10 6.36 7.40
C SER A 12 -3.37 4.98 6.82
N VAL A 13 -3.96 4.09 7.62
CA VAL A 13 -4.37 2.75 7.19
C VAL A 13 -5.86 2.58 7.45
N LEU A 14 -6.61 2.20 6.42
CA LEU A 14 -8.01 1.82 6.50
C LEU A 14 -8.12 0.31 6.29
N GLU A 15 -8.85 -0.37 7.17
CA GLU A 15 -9.22 -1.76 6.97
C GLU A 15 -10.58 -1.86 6.25
N THR A 16 -10.68 -2.81 5.31
CA THR A 16 -11.90 -3.06 4.53
C THR A 16 -12.20 -4.57 4.48
N GLU A 17 -13.20 -5.00 3.72
CA GLU A 17 -13.61 -6.40 3.62
C GLU A 17 -12.47 -7.37 3.22
N PRO A 18 -12.47 -8.63 3.71
CA PRO A 18 -11.40 -9.59 3.45
C PRO A 18 -11.15 -9.93 1.97
N GLY A 19 -12.15 -9.73 1.10
CA GLY A 19 -12.07 -10.00 -0.33
C GLY A 19 -11.32 -8.92 -1.13
N PHE A 20 -10.97 -7.80 -0.50
CA PHE A 20 -10.29 -6.69 -1.16
C PHE A 20 -8.79 -6.98 -1.38
N THR A 21 -8.25 -6.56 -2.52
CA THR A 21 -6.83 -6.80 -2.85
C THR A 21 -5.89 -5.89 -2.07
N GLY A 22 -6.30 -4.65 -1.85
CA GLY A 22 -5.51 -3.56 -1.27
C GLY A 22 -5.46 -2.34 -2.21
N TRP A 23 -5.24 -1.15 -1.64
CA TRP A 23 -5.05 0.08 -2.41
C TRP A 23 -4.08 1.01 -1.68
N ALA A 24 -3.40 1.86 -2.45
CA ALA A 24 -2.58 2.94 -1.92
C ALA A 24 -2.74 4.19 -2.78
N CYS A 25 -2.86 5.36 -2.16
CA CYS A 25 -2.90 6.63 -2.87
C CYS A 25 -2.22 7.76 -2.08
N ILE A 26 -1.73 8.75 -2.83
CA ILE A 26 -1.27 10.02 -2.27
C ILE A 26 -2.50 10.92 -2.14
N GLN A 27 -2.71 11.45 -0.94
CA GLN A 27 -3.81 12.36 -0.63
C GLN A 27 -3.47 13.79 -1.05
N ALA A 28 -4.48 14.64 -1.20
CA ALA A 28 -4.29 16.03 -1.62
C ALA A 28 -3.41 16.86 -0.64
N ASP A 29 -3.32 16.44 0.62
CA ASP A 29 -2.45 17.07 1.64
C ASP A 29 -1.01 16.52 1.62
N GLY A 30 -0.65 15.67 0.66
CA GLY A 30 0.65 15.00 0.58
C GLY A 30 0.80 13.82 1.55
N GLY A 31 -0.26 13.49 2.31
CA GLY A 31 -0.33 12.27 3.10
C GLY A 31 -0.48 11.03 2.22
N MET A 32 -0.36 9.87 2.84
CA MET A 32 -0.54 8.58 2.18
C MET A 32 -1.61 7.76 2.87
N LEU A 33 -2.55 7.24 2.08
CA LEU A 33 -3.56 6.30 2.53
C LEU A 33 -3.23 4.92 1.99
N PHE A 34 -3.20 3.94 2.89
CA PHE A 34 -3.31 2.53 2.52
C PHE A 34 -4.69 1.99 2.89
N VAL A 35 -5.27 1.20 2.00
CA VAL A 35 -6.44 0.39 2.29
C VAL A 35 -6.03 -1.08 2.26
N ARG A 36 -6.25 -1.79 3.37
CA ARG A 36 -5.90 -3.21 3.51
C ARG A 36 -7.14 -4.07 3.76
N PRO A 37 -7.19 -5.31 3.26
CA PRO A 37 -8.25 -6.24 3.63
C PRO A 37 -8.13 -6.66 5.09
N ALA A 38 -9.27 -6.80 5.76
CA ALA A 38 -9.36 -7.31 7.12
C ALA A 38 -8.87 -8.76 7.19
N GLY A 39 -8.17 -9.09 8.28
CA GLY A 39 -7.69 -10.44 8.56
C GLY A 39 -6.46 -10.88 7.76
N ARG A 40 -5.87 -10.01 6.91
CA ARG A 40 -4.59 -10.31 6.27
C ARG A 40 -3.43 -10.22 7.27
N PRO A 41 -2.56 -11.24 7.37
CA PRO A 41 -1.39 -11.19 8.24
C PRO A 41 -0.48 -9.99 7.92
N ASP A 42 0.10 -9.39 8.96
CA ASP A 42 0.91 -8.18 8.80
C ASP A 42 2.12 -8.39 7.88
N ALA A 43 2.75 -9.58 7.93
CA ALA A 43 3.89 -9.91 7.07
C ALA A 43 3.51 -9.97 5.58
N GLU A 44 2.35 -10.55 5.25
CA GLU A 44 1.83 -10.58 3.88
C GLU A 44 1.43 -9.18 3.42
N TRP A 45 0.78 -8.43 4.29
CA TRP A 45 0.40 -7.05 4.02
C TRP A 45 1.61 -6.17 3.71
N GLU A 46 2.72 -6.34 4.43
CA GLU A 46 3.91 -5.51 4.25
C GLU A 46 4.54 -5.66 2.85
N ILE A 47 4.48 -6.86 2.27
CA ILE A 47 4.95 -7.13 0.91
C ILE A 47 4.08 -6.40 -0.11
N VAL A 48 2.75 -6.52 0.03
CA VAL A 48 1.80 -5.86 -0.88
C VAL A 48 1.90 -4.34 -0.76
N ALA A 49 1.97 -3.81 0.48
CA ALA A 49 2.10 -2.38 0.76
C ALA A 49 3.35 -1.77 0.13
N ARG A 50 4.50 -2.46 0.17
CA ARG A 50 5.73 -1.99 -0.49
C ARG A 50 5.58 -1.93 -2.01
N SER A 51 4.98 -2.95 -2.62
CA SER A 51 4.69 -2.97 -4.06
C SER A 51 3.76 -1.83 -4.48
N MET A 52 2.70 -1.57 -3.70
CA MET A 52 1.77 -0.46 -3.94
C MET A 52 2.42 0.91 -3.72
N LEU A 53 3.26 1.05 -2.69
CA LEU A 53 4.00 2.28 -2.40
C LEU A 53 4.90 2.69 -3.57
N GLY A 54 5.70 1.77 -4.10
CA GLY A 54 6.59 2.12 -5.20
C GLY A 54 5.83 2.59 -6.43
N ARG A 55 4.70 1.94 -6.76
CA ARG A 55 3.82 2.42 -7.84
C ARG A 55 3.24 3.79 -7.56
N ALA A 56 2.72 4.03 -6.35
CA ALA A 56 2.15 5.33 -5.97
C ALA A 56 3.20 6.47 -6.03
N LEU A 57 4.46 6.17 -5.75
CA LEU A 57 5.57 7.11 -5.83
C LEU A 57 6.25 7.18 -7.22
N GLY A 58 5.77 6.41 -8.21
CA GLY A 58 6.40 6.33 -9.53
C GLY A 58 7.80 5.69 -9.53
N VAL A 59 8.15 4.93 -8.47
CA VAL A 59 9.41 4.19 -8.36
C VAL A 59 9.25 2.85 -9.09
N PRO A 60 10.11 2.55 -10.09
CA PRO A 60 10.06 1.26 -10.76
C PRO A 60 10.38 0.14 -9.78
N LEU A 61 9.40 -0.72 -9.50
CA LEU A 61 9.55 -1.91 -8.68
C LEU A 61 9.48 -3.18 -9.55
N PRO A 62 10.17 -4.26 -9.16
CA PRO A 62 9.94 -5.57 -9.74
C PRO A 62 8.45 -5.95 -9.60
N PRO A 63 7.91 -6.75 -10.53
CA PRO A 63 6.51 -7.17 -10.46
C PRO A 63 6.23 -7.90 -9.14
N PRO A 64 5.02 -7.76 -8.58
CA PRO A 64 4.62 -8.53 -7.41
C PRO A 64 4.68 -10.04 -7.70
N PRO A 65 4.98 -10.88 -6.70
CA PRO A 65 4.97 -12.32 -6.86
C PRO A 65 3.55 -12.81 -7.21
N GLU A 66 3.44 -13.79 -8.11
CA GLU A 66 2.17 -14.47 -8.36
C GLU A 66 1.60 -15.04 -7.03
N PRO A 67 0.27 -14.95 -6.79
CA PRO A 67 -0.80 -14.53 -7.71
C PRO A 67 -1.15 -13.03 -7.66
N TYR A 68 -0.37 -12.20 -6.97
CA TYR A 68 -0.71 -10.79 -6.74
C TYR A 68 -0.58 -9.98 -8.03
N ARG A 69 -1.70 -9.48 -8.59
CA ARG A 69 -1.73 -8.56 -9.73
C ARG A 69 -2.32 -7.21 -9.30
N VAL A 70 -1.66 -6.14 -9.69
CA VAL A 70 -2.12 -4.76 -9.45
C VAL A 70 -2.74 -4.23 -10.75
N THR A 71 -4.00 -3.81 -10.68
CA THR A 71 -4.72 -3.13 -11.76
C THR A 71 -4.79 -1.64 -11.46
N GLU A 72 -4.40 -0.80 -12.44
CA GLU A 72 -4.60 0.65 -12.38
C GLU A 72 -6.01 0.96 -12.89
N VAL A 73 -6.73 1.84 -12.18
CA VAL A 73 -8.04 2.37 -12.59
C VAL A 73 -7.96 3.89 -12.58
#